data_AF-A0A2V2RRQ4-F1
#
_entry.id   AF-A0A2V2RRQ4-F1
#
_cell.length_a   1.000
_cell.length_b   1.000
_cell.length_c   1.000
_cell.angle_alpha   90.00
_cell.angle_beta   90.00
_cell.angle_gamma   90.00
#
_symmetry.space_group_name_H-M   'P 1'
#
loop_
_entity.id
_entity.type
_entity.pdbx_description
1 polymer ?
#
loop_
_entity_poly.entity_id
_entity_poly.type
_entity_poly.pdbx_seq_one_letter_code
_entity_poly.pdbx_strand_id
1 'polypeptide(L)'
;MKIVFLYAGGRTQRMDSLKTKSIPTEFFYGAFELAQLGHTVDIQEIVPASPVWAGVCNTLFKSILPVLTSGDHIVGVAQLLRHLR
;
A
#
# COMPACT_ATOMS: atom_id res chain seq x y z
N MET A 1 4.97 -10.11 -17.34
CA MET A 1 4.41 -10.64 -16.08
C MET A 1 3.63 -9.53 -15.39
N LYS A 2 2.60 -9.84 -14.61
CA LYS A 2 1.89 -8.86 -13.77
C LYS A 2 2.54 -8.84 -12.38
N ILE A 3 2.93 -7.66 -11.92
CA ILE A 3 3.62 -7.45 -10.65
C ILE A 3 2.86 -6.37 -9.88
N VAL A 4 2.54 -6.65 -8.62
CA VAL A 4 1.83 -5.70 -7.75
C VAL A 4 2.77 -5.27 -6.63
N PHE A 5 3.01 -3.96 -6.53
CA PHE A 5 3.74 -3.36 -5.42
C PHE A 5 2.76 -2.80 -4.39
N LEU A 6 2.99 -3.15 -3.13
CA LEU A 6 2.16 -2.72 -2.01
C LEU A 6 2.94 -1.74 -1.14
N TYR A 7 2.43 -0.54 -0.98
CA TYR A 7 3.03 0.50 -0.15
C TYR A 7 2.14 0.89 1.03
N ALA A 8 2.77 1.32 2.12
CA ALA A 8 2.12 2.16 3.12
C ALA A 8 1.85 3.53 2.49
N GLY A 9 0.65 4.10 2.69
CA GLY A 9 0.16 5.27 1.94
C GLY A 9 1.12 6.45 1.75
N GLY A 10 0.85 7.24 0.71
CA GLY A 10 1.53 8.51 0.41
C GLY A 10 2.69 8.43 -0.60
N ARG A 11 2.89 7.29 -1.26
CA ARG A 11 3.85 7.08 -2.36
C ARG A 11 3.24 7.44 -3.72
N THR A 12 1.96 7.19 -3.94
CA THR A 12 1.23 7.57 -5.16
C THR A 12 1.28 9.07 -5.41
N GLN A 13 1.21 9.88 -4.35
CA GLN A 13 1.37 11.34 -4.42
C GLN A 13 2.75 11.78 -4.95
N ARG A 14 3.77 10.93 -4.83
CA ARG A 14 5.14 11.19 -5.29
C ARG A 14 5.42 10.62 -6.68
N MET A 15 4.44 9.96 -7.29
CA MET A 15 4.61 9.27 -8.57
C MET A 15 4.78 10.24 -9.74
N ASP A 16 4.25 11.46 -9.64
CA ASP A 16 4.51 12.49 -10.66
C ASP A 16 5.94 13.05 -10.56
N SER A 17 6.52 13.08 -9.37
CA SER A 17 7.93 13.43 -9.15
C SER A 17 8.88 12.40 -9.76
N LEU A 18 8.47 11.13 -9.81
CA LEU A 18 9.18 10.06 -10.52
C LEU A 18 9.26 10.34 -12.03
N LYS A 19 8.14 10.75 -12.65
CA LYS A 19 8.08 11.04 -14.09
C LYS A 19 8.97 12.22 -14.48
N THR A 20 9.05 13.23 -13.61
CA THR A 20 9.92 14.41 -13.81
C THR A 20 11.37 14.18 -13.38
N LYS A 21 11.72 12.97 -12.92
CA LYS A 21 13.05 12.60 -12.39
C LYS A 21 13.51 13.49 -11.22
N SER A 22 12.57 14.07 -10.47
CA SER A 22 12.88 14.93 -9.32
C SER A 22 13.12 14.16 -8.03
N ILE A 23 12.86 12.85 -8.01
CA ILE A 23 13.17 11.94 -6.90
C ILE A 23 13.88 10.67 -7.42
N PRO A 24 14.72 10.03 -6.58
CA PRO A 24 15.31 8.72 -6.91
C PRO A 24 14.24 7.64 -7.14
N THR A 25 14.48 6.75 -8.11
CA THR A 25 13.56 5.63 -8.41
C THR A 25 13.60 4.53 -7.34
N GLU A 26 14.66 4.48 -6.54
CA GLU A 26 14.85 3.53 -5.43
C GLU A 26 13.70 3.55 -4.42
N PHE A 27 12.99 4.68 -4.29
CA PHE A 27 11.79 4.81 -3.43
C PHE A 27 10.62 3.91 -3.86
N PHE A 28 10.67 3.36 -5.07
CA PHE A 28 9.66 2.48 -5.64
C PHE A 28 10.20 1.06 -5.86
N TYR A 29 11.32 0.70 -5.23
CA TYR A 29 11.87 -0.66 -5.20
C TYR A 29 11.93 -1.35 -6.57
N GLY A 30 12.29 -0.62 -7.63
CA GLY A 30 12.41 -1.18 -8.98
C GLY A 30 11.09 -1.25 -9.78
N ALA A 31 9.97 -0.80 -9.23
CA ALA A 31 8.67 -0.84 -9.91
C ALA A 31 8.68 -0.08 -11.24
N PHE A 32 9.39 1.04 -11.30
CA PHE A 32 9.49 1.86 -12.50
C PHE A 32 10.36 1.18 -13.57
N GLU A 33 11.50 0.62 -13.17
CA GLU A 33 12.44 -0.11 -14.02
C GLU A 33 11.76 -1.37 -14.61
N LEU A 34 11.00 -2.11 -13.81
CA LEU A 34 10.23 -3.26 -14.27
C LEU A 34 9.15 -2.87 -15.29
N ALA A 35 8.50 -1.72 -15.11
CA ALA A 35 7.54 -1.21 -16.08
C ALA A 35 8.24 -0.87 -17.41
N GLN A 36 9.43 -0.27 -17.37
CA GLN A 36 10.23 0.02 -18.57
C GLN A 36 10.69 -1.24 -19.32
N LEU A 37 10.91 -2.35 -18.60
CA LEU A 37 11.21 -3.66 -19.19
C LEU A 37 9.98 -4.36 -19.80
N GLY A 38 8.82 -3.69 -19.83
CA GLY A 38 7.59 -4.20 -20.44
C GLY A 38 6.75 -5.10 -19.53
N HIS A 39 7.02 -5.10 -18.21
CA HIS A 39 6.14 -5.77 -17.27
C HIS A 39 4.91 -4.91 -16.94
N THR A 40 3.79 -5.56 -16.64
CA THR A 40 2.58 -4.89 -16.15
C THR A 40 2.77 -4.66 -14.65
N VAL A 41 2.99 -3.41 -14.26
CA VAL A 41 3.21 -3.03 -12.86
C VAL A 41 2.00 -2.29 -12.34
N ASP A 42 1.46 -2.76 -11.22
CA ASP A 42 0.36 -2.14 -10.50
C ASP A 42 0.87 -1.69 -9.12
N ILE A 43 0.61 -0.43 -8.77
CA ILE A 43 1.06 0.17 -7.52
C ILE A 43 -0.19 0.43 -6.68
N GLN A 44 -0.28 -0.29 -5.56
CA GLN A 44 -1.40 -0.18 -4.64
C GLN A 44 -0.92 0.35 -3.30
N GLU A 45 -1.77 1.16 -2.67
CA GLU A 45 -1.49 1.73 -1.36
C GLU A 45 -2.50 1.26 -0.33
N ILE A 46 -1.97 0.96 0.84
CA ILE A 46 -2.78 0.71 2.02
C ILE A 46 -3.07 2.07 2.65
N VAL A 47 -4.24 2.62 2.33
CA VAL A 47 -4.75 3.87 2.93
C VAL A 47 -5.73 3.50 4.04
N PRO A 48 -5.47 3.88 5.30
CA PRO A 48 -6.42 3.67 6.38
C PRO A 48 -7.62 4.62 6.19
N ALA A 49 -8.74 4.07 5.70
CA ALA A 49 -9.86 4.88 5.24
C ALA A 49 -10.91 5.20 6.32
N SER A 50 -10.89 4.53 7.49
CA SER A 50 -11.92 4.75 8.50
C SER A 50 -11.40 4.59 9.93
N PRO A 51 -11.24 5.71 10.67
CA PRO A 51 -10.83 5.67 12.08
C PRO A 51 -11.89 4.97 12.95
N VAL A 52 -13.16 4.99 12.54
CA VAL A 52 -14.25 4.28 13.21
C VAL A 52 -14.05 2.77 13.13
N TRP A 53 -13.84 2.23 11.93
CA TRP A 53 -13.60 0.79 11.76
C TRP A 53 -12.28 0.35 12.38
N ALA A 54 -11.24 1.17 12.32
CA ALA A 54 -9.98 0.89 13.00
C ALA A 54 -10.18 0.78 14.53
N GLY A 55 -10.96 1.68 15.13
CA GLY A 55 -11.33 1.62 16.55
C GLY A 55 -12.12 0.37 16.93
N VAL A 56 -13.08 -0.03 16.10
CA VAL A 56 -13.84 -1.28 16.26
C VAL A 56 -12.90 -2.50 16.21
N CYS A 57 -12.03 -2.56 15.19
CA CYS A 57 -11.05 -3.63 15.05
C CYS A 57 -10.08 -3.71 16.23
N ASN A 58 -9.56 -2.57 16.70
CA ASN A 58 -8.69 -2.50 17.87
C ASN A 58 -9.39 -3.02 19.12
N THR A 59 -10.69 -2.79 19.27
CA THR A 59 -11.46 -3.22 20.44
C THR A 59 -11.77 -4.72 20.38
N LEU A 60 -12.22 -5.21 19.22
CA LEU A 60 -12.63 -6.61 19.05
C LEU A 60 -11.44 -7.57 19.01
N PHE A 61 -10.32 -7.14 18.44
CA PHE A 61 -9.17 -8.02 18.19
C PHE A 61 -7.98 -7.74 19.10
N LYS A 62 -8.11 -6.85 20.09
CA LYS A 62 -7.01 -6.43 20.99
C LYS A 62 -6.19 -7.59 21.56
N SER A 63 -6.84 -8.70 21.92
CA SER A 63 -6.22 -9.86 22.56
C SER A 63 -5.52 -10.81 21.59
N ILE A 64 -5.78 -10.69 20.29
CA ILE A 64 -5.24 -11.58 19.25
C ILE A 64 -4.35 -10.86 18.24
N LEU A 65 -4.32 -9.53 18.25
CA LEU A 65 -3.48 -8.77 17.35
C LEU A 65 -2.00 -8.86 17.76
N PRO A 66 -1.09 -9.10 16.80
CA PRO A 66 0.34 -8.97 17.04
C PRO A 66 0.69 -7.56 17.53
N VAL A 67 1.80 -7.45 18.28
CA VAL A 67 2.27 -6.21 18.94
C VAL A 67 2.38 -5.01 17.98
N LEU A 68 2.66 -5.25 16.70
CA LEU A 68 2.84 -4.21 15.68
C LEU A 68 1.64 -4.07 14.72
N THR A 69 0.53 -4.74 14.99
CA THR A 69 -0.67 -4.67 14.15
C THR A 69 -1.75 -3.83 14.84
N SER A 70 -2.30 -2.87 14.11
CA SER A 70 -3.44 -2.06 14.53
C SER A 70 -4.65 -2.29 13.64
N GLY A 71 -5.82 -1.86 14.09
CA GLY A 71 -7.05 -1.86 13.31
C GLY A 71 -6.91 -1.12 11.98
N ASP A 72 -6.06 -0.09 11.90
CA ASP A 72 -5.77 0.62 10.65
C ASP A 72 -5.15 -0.31 9.60
N HIS A 73 -4.23 -1.19 10.02
CA HIS A 73 -3.62 -2.18 9.15
C HIS A 73 -4.66 -3.20 8.68
N ILE A 74 -5.54 -3.66 9.56
CA ILE A 74 -6.59 -4.64 9.22
C ILE A 74 -7.55 -4.05 8.19
N VAL A 75 -8.07 -2.85 8.45
CA VAL A 75 -9.02 -2.17 7.58
C VAL A 75 -8.38 -1.87 6.23
N GLY A 76 -7.13 -1.36 6.22
CA GLY A 76 -6.40 -1.07 5.01
C GLY A 76 -6.11 -2.33 4.17
N VAL A 77 -5.67 -3.43 4.79
CA VAL A 77 -5.41 -4.69 4.10
C VAL A 77 -6.71 -5.30 3.56
N ALA A 78 -7.81 -5.24 4.31
CA ALA A 78 -9.11 -5.75 3.86
C ALA A 78 -9.59 -5.03 2.58
N GLN A 79 -9.36 -3.72 2.47
CA GLN A 79 -9.68 -2.96 1.25
C GLN A 79 -8.79 -3.34 0.07
N LEU A 80 -7.49 -3.51 0.33
CA LEU A 80 -6.55 -3.97 -0.68
C LEU A 80 -6.93 -5.36 -1.23
N LEU A 81 -7.23 -6.32 -0.34
CA LEU A 81 -7.62 -7.67 -0.74
C LEU A 81 -8.89 -7.70 -1.60
N ARG A 82 -9.80 -6.74 -1.44
CA ARG A 82 -10.98 -6.60 -2.32
C ARG A 82 -10.61 -6.11 -3.72
N HIS A 83 -9.57 -5.29 -3.87
CA HIS A 83 -9.08 -4.83 -5.18
C HIS A 83 -8.25 -5.88 -5.92
N LEU A 84 -7.65 -6.82 -5.19
CA LEU A 84 -6.83 -7.88 -5.77
C LEU A 84 -7.63 -9.14 -6.17
N ARG A 85 -8.89 -9.24 -5.77
CA ARG A 85 -9.83 -10.31 -6.16
C ARG A 85 -10.65 -9.91 -7.37
#